data_AF-A0A1H0WCI0-F1
#
_entry.id   AF-A0A1H0WCI0-F1
#
_cell.length_a   1.000
_cell.length_b   1.000
_cell.length_c   1.000
_cell.angle_alpha   90.00
_cell.angle_beta   90.00
_cell.angle_gamma   90.00
#
_symmetry.space_group_name_H-M   'P 1'
#
loop_
_entity.id
_entity.type
_entity.pdbx_description
1 polymer ?
#
loop_
_entity_poly.entity_id
_entity_poly.type
_entity_poly.pdbx_seq_one_letter_code
_entity_poly.pdbx_strand_id
1 'polypeptide(L)'
;MHFPGAISRRARPRRPFPAAAAALAAAALLAACGGGGGSSSLPGGAPKLRITIGATEDFPGSFGSVGAYEKVSGTVQGELDPADPRNAVIQDLQLAPRNSRGMVEYSADFVLLKPKDMSKAGGVLRYDAPNRGNILTLPNPAAVPGDAVYFERGYTFLYSAWQGDVPKSSPARLTATVPVARNADGSSITGPYRTELVPTAAAPAMALPGGVFDGTMTPYEPAGLDNTQPGYSLTRRRNETDAREAIPAADWKFAACDTGANPFPGTPSPASVCLRGGFDPQYLYELVYVAKDPKVMGVGLAALRDTVGFFRGRAADADGRANPLAGRITHVIGQGTSQSGNAMKTFLHLGFNQRLDGGMVFDGIYAHVAARQTNVNTRFAVPGGGGGLRTDHTAFGQMAPRGLAADYVDAVSGREGGVMRRCSATGTCPRFFLGLSGTEFWQLQGSPVLTDAQGQRDIAQPANARIYY
;
A
#
# COMPACT_ATOMS: atom_id res chain seq x y z
N MET A 1 66.60 7.98 16.60
CA MET A 1 66.57 6.54 16.94
C MET A 1 65.32 5.95 16.32
N HIS A 2 65.47 5.31 15.15
CA HIS A 2 65.33 3.85 14.95
C HIS A 2 63.87 3.34 14.99
N PHE A 3 63.27 3.25 13.79
CA PHE A 3 62.31 2.20 13.38
C PHE A 3 63.08 0.86 13.26
N PRO A 4 62.46 -0.36 13.26
CA PRO A 4 61.26 -0.78 12.50
C PRO A 4 60.37 -1.81 13.27
N GLY A 5 59.29 -2.43 12.77
CA GLY A 5 58.81 -2.63 11.41
C GLY A 5 57.46 -3.38 11.36
N ALA A 6 56.93 -3.48 10.14
CA ALA A 6 55.68 -4.14 9.78
C ALA A 6 55.77 -5.67 9.84
N ILE A 7 54.67 -6.32 10.22
CA ILE A 7 54.49 -7.78 10.09
C ILE A 7 53.31 -8.08 9.15
N SER A 8 53.67 -8.68 8.03
CA SER A 8 52.83 -9.36 7.05
C SER A 8 52.14 -10.60 7.67
N ARG A 9 50.84 -10.77 7.47
CA ARG A 9 50.15 -12.05 7.69
C ARG A 9 49.84 -12.72 6.36
N ARG A 10 50.56 -13.81 6.10
CA ARG A 10 50.35 -14.76 5.00
C ARG A 10 49.03 -15.52 5.18
N ALA A 11 48.28 -15.64 4.08
CA ALA A 11 47.19 -16.59 3.93
C ALA A 11 47.71 -18.05 3.94
N ARG A 12 47.02 -18.94 4.64
CA ARG A 12 47.18 -20.40 4.52
C ARG A 12 46.04 -20.98 3.68
N PRO A 13 46.30 -21.96 2.81
CA PRO A 13 45.29 -22.58 1.95
C PRO A 13 44.51 -23.65 2.73
N ARG A 14 43.19 -23.72 2.53
CA ARG A 14 42.37 -24.86 2.97
C ARG A 14 42.32 -25.90 1.85
N ARG A 15 42.74 -27.13 2.19
CA ARG A 15 42.70 -28.35 1.35
C ARG A 15 41.30 -28.98 1.34
N PRO A 16 40.99 -29.85 0.36
CA PRO A 16 39.62 -30.23 -0.02
C PRO A 16 39.05 -31.37 0.83
N PHE A 17 37.71 -31.41 0.93
CA PHE A 17 36.94 -32.52 1.48
C PHE A 17 36.92 -33.71 0.51
N PRO A 18 37.00 -34.97 0.99
CA PRO A 18 36.88 -36.14 0.13
C PRO A 18 35.41 -36.45 -0.15
N ALA A 19 35.13 -36.75 -1.41
CA ALA A 19 33.89 -37.37 -1.86
C ALA A 19 33.82 -38.82 -1.36
N ALA A 20 32.69 -39.21 -0.78
CA ALA A 20 32.33 -40.59 -0.57
C ALA A 20 31.05 -40.88 -1.36
N ALA A 21 31.20 -41.71 -2.39
CA ALA A 21 30.12 -42.32 -3.13
C ALA A 21 29.47 -43.43 -2.28
N ALA A 22 28.15 -43.48 -2.26
CA ALA A 22 27.40 -44.69 -1.92
C ALA A 22 26.16 -44.75 -2.81
N ALA A 23 26.22 -45.63 -3.79
CA ALA A 23 25.06 -46.13 -4.51
C ALA A 23 24.59 -47.40 -3.81
N LEU A 24 23.27 -47.55 -3.60
CA LEU A 24 22.60 -48.85 -3.54
C LEU A 24 21.09 -48.69 -3.76
N ALA A 25 20.54 -49.68 -4.43
CA ALA A 25 19.31 -49.65 -5.20
C ALA A 25 18.07 -50.17 -4.43
N ALA A 26 16.92 -49.67 -4.89
CA ALA A 26 15.60 -50.30 -5.05
C ALA A 26 14.98 -51.18 -3.93
N ALA A 27 13.75 -50.83 -3.54
CA ALA A 27 12.59 -51.74 -3.63
C ALA A 27 11.27 -50.96 -3.54
N ALA A 28 10.39 -51.23 -4.49
CA ALA A 28 9.00 -50.79 -4.52
C ALA A 28 8.13 -51.64 -3.57
N LEU A 29 7.20 -51.00 -2.87
CA LEU A 29 6.01 -51.67 -2.33
C LEU A 29 4.79 -50.76 -2.55
N LEU A 30 3.96 -51.18 -3.50
CA LEU A 30 2.57 -50.79 -3.65
C LEU A 30 1.76 -51.40 -2.49
N ALA A 31 1.03 -50.57 -1.75
CA ALA A 31 -0.15 -51.00 -1.01
C ALA A 31 -1.15 -49.84 -0.95
N ALA A 32 -2.27 -50.04 -1.63
CA ALA A 32 -3.41 -49.15 -1.69
C ALA A 32 -4.42 -49.50 -0.58
N CYS A 33 -4.80 -48.50 0.22
CA CYS A 33 -6.09 -48.30 0.89
C CYS A 33 -6.14 -46.77 1.13
N GLY A 34 -7.02 -45.95 0.54
CA GLY A 34 -8.47 -46.05 0.55
C GLY A 34 -9.01 -45.26 1.76
N GLY A 35 -9.24 -43.95 1.61
CA GLY A 35 -9.83 -43.11 2.66
C GLY A 35 -9.89 -41.63 2.26
N GLY A 36 -11.10 -41.15 1.93
CA GLY A 36 -11.37 -39.91 1.22
C GLY A 36 -11.14 -38.62 2.01
N GLY A 37 -10.76 -37.59 1.26
CA GLY A 37 -10.59 -36.21 1.70
C GLY A 37 -9.95 -35.34 0.62
N GLY A 38 -10.14 -35.69 -0.65
CA GLY A 38 -9.68 -34.88 -1.76
C GLY A 38 -10.58 -33.66 -1.87
N SER A 39 -10.16 -32.53 -1.30
CA SER A 39 -10.59 -31.23 -1.79
C SER A 39 -10.08 -31.11 -3.22
N SER A 40 -10.88 -31.55 -4.19
CA SER A 40 -10.69 -31.27 -5.59
C SER A 40 -10.79 -29.75 -5.76
N SER A 41 -9.66 -29.05 -5.70
CA SER A 41 -9.56 -27.69 -6.23
C SER A 41 -9.80 -27.81 -7.73
N LEU A 42 -11.05 -27.62 -8.16
CA LEU A 42 -11.35 -27.35 -9.55
C LEU A 42 -10.39 -26.22 -10.00
N PRO A 43 -9.70 -26.35 -11.15
CA PRO A 43 -8.92 -25.24 -11.67
C PRO A 43 -9.85 -24.05 -11.82
N GLY A 44 -9.69 -23.04 -10.95
CA GLY A 44 -10.52 -21.86 -10.94
C GLY A 44 -10.42 -21.18 -12.30
N GLY A 45 -11.54 -21.00 -13.00
CA GLY A 45 -11.55 -20.27 -14.26
C GLY A 45 -11.04 -18.84 -14.06
N ALA A 46 -10.45 -18.22 -15.08
CA ALA A 46 -9.74 -16.92 -14.97
C ALA A 46 -10.49 -15.85 -14.15
N PRO A 47 -9.77 -15.04 -13.33
CA PRO A 47 -10.40 -13.98 -12.55
C PRO A 47 -11.21 -13.01 -13.43
N LYS A 48 -12.40 -12.63 -12.96
CA LYS A 48 -13.29 -11.70 -13.65
C LYS A 48 -13.12 -10.29 -13.12
N LEU A 49 -13.31 -9.32 -14.01
CA LEU A 49 -13.42 -7.91 -13.68
C LEU A 49 -14.65 -7.36 -14.39
N ARG A 50 -15.44 -6.55 -13.67
CA ARG A 50 -16.65 -5.88 -14.13
C ARG A 50 -16.59 -4.40 -13.82
N ILE A 51 -17.23 -3.59 -14.66
CA ILE A 51 -17.41 -2.17 -14.39
C ILE A 51 -18.89 -1.83 -14.30
N THR A 52 -19.24 -0.99 -13.32
CA THR A 52 -20.55 -0.33 -13.25
C THR A 52 -20.33 1.15 -13.45
N ILE A 53 -21.00 1.74 -14.44
CA ILE A 53 -21.01 3.19 -14.63
C ILE A 53 -22.15 3.77 -13.80
N GLY A 54 -21.82 4.61 -12.82
CA GLY A 54 -22.80 5.29 -11.99
C GLY A 54 -23.26 6.62 -12.60
N ALA A 55 -22.34 7.38 -13.19
CA ALA A 55 -22.63 8.67 -13.80
C ALA A 55 -21.68 8.99 -14.97
N THR A 56 -22.21 9.70 -15.96
CA THR A 56 -21.44 10.35 -17.03
C THR A 56 -21.88 11.81 -17.08
N GLU A 57 -20.94 12.73 -16.94
CA GLU A 57 -21.19 14.16 -16.85
C GLU A 57 -20.28 14.92 -17.81
N ASP A 58 -20.75 16.04 -18.36
CA ASP A 58 -19.91 16.92 -19.17
C ASP A 58 -18.80 17.53 -18.33
N PHE A 59 -17.56 17.48 -18.83
CA PHE A 59 -16.48 18.23 -18.23
C PHE A 59 -16.45 19.64 -18.85
N PRO A 60 -16.54 20.72 -18.06
CA PRO A 60 -16.66 22.07 -18.59
C PRO A 60 -15.52 22.47 -19.53
N GLY A 61 -15.88 23.04 -20.69
CA GLY A 61 -14.95 23.58 -21.68
C GLY A 61 -14.87 22.77 -22.97
N SER A 62 -14.02 23.26 -23.88
CA SER A 62 -13.67 22.60 -25.14
C SER A 62 -12.19 22.86 -25.41
N PHE A 63 -11.45 21.83 -25.79
CA PHE A 63 -9.99 21.85 -25.76
C PHE A 63 -9.40 21.62 -27.15
N GLY A 64 -8.99 22.72 -27.81
CA GLY A 64 -8.37 22.69 -29.13
C GLY A 64 -9.17 21.87 -30.14
N SER A 65 -8.46 21.05 -30.93
CA SER A 65 -9.08 20.15 -31.91
C SER A 65 -9.72 18.90 -31.29
N VAL A 66 -9.37 18.56 -30.04
CA VAL A 66 -9.91 17.40 -29.31
C VAL A 66 -11.39 17.63 -28.94
N GLY A 67 -11.72 18.85 -28.52
CA GLY A 67 -13.09 19.27 -28.24
C GLY A 67 -13.55 18.94 -26.82
N ALA A 68 -14.81 18.53 -26.68
CA ALA A 68 -15.45 18.32 -25.37
C ALA A 68 -14.98 17.04 -24.68
N TYR A 69 -14.94 17.10 -23.34
CA TYR A 69 -14.63 15.98 -22.45
C TYR A 69 -15.84 15.58 -21.63
N GLU A 70 -15.79 14.38 -21.08
CA GLU A 70 -16.73 13.88 -20.09
C GLU A 70 -16.01 13.25 -18.91
N LYS A 71 -16.66 13.31 -17.75
CA LYS A 71 -16.28 12.64 -16.51
C LYS A 71 -17.21 11.45 -16.29
N VAL A 72 -16.64 10.26 -16.24
CA VAL A 72 -17.33 9.00 -15.99
C VAL A 72 -16.96 8.52 -14.59
N SER A 73 -17.95 8.35 -13.71
CA SER A 73 -17.74 7.84 -12.35
C SER A 73 -18.40 6.47 -12.20
N GLY A 74 -17.76 5.55 -11.50
CA GLY A 74 -18.26 4.19 -11.37
C GLY A 74 -17.49 3.36 -10.36
N THR A 75 -17.75 2.06 -10.40
CA THR A 75 -17.09 1.07 -9.54
C THR A 75 -16.58 -0.08 -10.41
N VAL A 76 -15.37 -0.55 -10.11
CA VAL A 76 -14.84 -1.82 -10.59
C VAL A 76 -15.11 -2.89 -9.53
N GLN A 77 -15.60 -4.04 -9.95
CA GLN A 77 -15.64 -5.26 -9.12
C GLN A 77 -14.72 -6.30 -9.75
N GLY A 78 -13.81 -6.86 -8.97
CA GLY A 78 -12.82 -7.80 -9.47
C GLY A 78 -12.60 -9.00 -8.56
N GLU A 79 -11.92 -9.98 -9.12
CA GLU A 79 -11.56 -11.23 -8.48
C GLU A 79 -10.04 -11.41 -8.53
N LEU A 80 -9.50 -12.08 -7.52
CA LEU A 80 -8.12 -12.53 -7.48
C LEU A 80 -8.08 -14.04 -7.26
N ASP A 81 -7.26 -14.72 -8.06
CA ASP A 81 -6.90 -16.10 -7.78
C ASP A 81 -5.81 -16.12 -6.71
N PRO A 82 -6.08 -16.67 -5.50
CA PRO A 82 -5.06 -16.80 -4.47
C PRO A 82 -3.93 -17.75 -4.87
N ALA A 83 -4.13 -18.67 -5.82
CA ALA A 83 -3.10 -19.58 -6.29
C ALA A 83 -2.17 -18.96 -7.37
N ASP A 84 -2.52 -17.80 -7.94
CA ASP A 84 -1.69 -17.14 -8.94
C ASP A 84 -0.38 -16.62 -8.30
N PRO A 85 0.81 -17.01 -8.80
CA PRO A 85 2.10 -16.56 -8.28
C PRO A 85 2.27 -15.03 -8.23
N ARG A 86 1.57 -14.28 -9.10
CA ARG A 86 1.60 -12.81 -9.14
C ARG A 86 0.82 -12.19 -7.97
N ASN A 87 -0.05 -12.96 -7.32
CA ASN A 87 -0.80 -12.56 -6.12
C ASN A 87 -0.17 -13.12 -4.84
N ALA A 88 0.78 -14.06 -4.93
CA ALA A 88 1.39 -14.73 -3.78
C ALA A 88 2.12 -13.79 -2.80
N VAL A 89 2.50 -12.59 -3.26
CA VAL A 89 3.11 -11.56 -2.41
C VAL A 89 2.10 -10.94 -1.42
N ILE A 90 0.79 -11.06 -1.68
CA ILE A 90 -0.25 -10.41 -0.88
C ILE A 90 -0.38 -11.11 0.47
N GLN A 91 -0.06 -10.38 1.54
CA GLN A 91 -0.16 -10.89 2.91
C GLN A 91 -1.60 -11.29 3.22
N ASP A 92 -1.77 -12.46 3.82
CA ASP A 92 -3.06 -13.03 4.26
C ASP A 92 -4.07 -13.33 3.13
N LEU A 93 -3.68 -13.28 1.85
CA LEU A 93 -4.59 -13.59 0.74
C LEU A 93 -5.18 -15.01 0.81
N GLN A 94 -4.38 -15.99 1.26
CA GLN A 94 -4.85 -17.38 1.41
C GLN A 94 -5.96 -17.53 2.46
N LEU A 95 -6.02 -16.60 3.41
CA LEU A 95 -6.97 -16.56 4.53
C LEU A 95 -8.21 -15.70 4.19
N ALA A 96 -8.24 -15.08 3.02
CA ALA A 96 -9.39 -14.31 2.56
C ALA A 96 -10.56 -15.25 2.21
N PRO A 97 -11.81 -14.85 2.53
CA PRO A 97 -13.00 -15.51 2.03
C PRO A 97 -12.98 -15.62 0.51
N ARG A 98 -13.48 -16.74 -0.02
CA ARG A 98 -13.53 -17.03 -1.45
C ARG A 98 -14.98 -17.19 -1.90
N ASN A 99 -15.30 -16.69 -3.09
CA ASN A 99 -16.60 -16.92 -3.71
C ASN A 99 -16.74 -18.36 -4.21
N SER A 100 -17.90 -18.71 -4.78
CA SER A 100 -18.20 -20.06 -5.29
C SER A 100 -17.25 -20.54 -6.40
N ARG A 101 -16.45 -19.64 -6.99
CA ARG A 101 -15.42 -19.96 -7.99
C ARG A 101 -14.02 -20.11 -7.40
N GLY A 102 -13.89 -20.01 -6.08
CA GLY A 102 -12.59 -20.05 -5.39
C GLY A 102 -11.81 -18.75 -5.48
N MET A 103 -12.43 -17.65 -5.91
CA MET A 103 -11.77 -16.34 -6.08
C MET A 103 -11.99 -15.43 -4.89
N VAL A 104 -11.01 -14.57 -4.63
CA VAL A 104 -11.09 -13.51 -3.62
C VAL A 104 -11.61 -12.23 -4.27
N GLU A 105 -12.69 -11.66 -3.74
CA GLU A 105 -13.36 -10.51 -4.35
C GLU A 105 -12.88 -9.17 -3.78
N TYR A 106 -12.91 -8.14 -4.61
CA TYR A 106 -12.67 -6.75 -4.21
C TYR A 106 -13.55 -5.80 -5.02
N SER A 107 -13.67 -4.55 -4.54
CA SER A 107 -14.24 -3.46 -5.34
C SER A 107 -13.42 -2.18 -5.17
N ALA A 108 -13.48 -1.31 -6.18
CA ALA A 108 -12.81 -0.01 -6.17
C ALA A 108 -13.63 1.03 -6.93
N ASP A 109 -13.90 2.17 -6.31
CA ASP A 109 -14.46 3.32 -7.00
C ASP A 109 -13.46 3.87 -8.03
N PHE A 110 -13.97 4.42 -9.12
CA PHE A 110 -13.15 5.15 -10.09
C PHE A 110 -13.83 6.41 -10.64
N VAL A 111 -13.00 7.33 -11.10
CA VAL A 111 -13.35 8.49 -11.92
C VAL A 111 -12.46 8.49 -13.14
N LEU A 112 -13.05 8.65 -14.32
CA LEU A 112 -12.37 8.69 -15.61
C LEU A 112 -12.72 10.01 -16.32
N LEU A 113 -11.71 10.80 -16.69
CA LEU A 113 -11.86 11.90 -17.65
C LEU A 113 -11.39 11.44 -19.02
N LYS A 114 -12.24 11.63 -20.05
CA LYS A 114 -11.89 11.29 -21.43
C LYS A 114 -12.52 12.25 -22.46
N PRO A 115 -11.96 12.36 -23.67
CA PRO A 115 -12.65 13.01 -24.78
C PRO A 115 -14.00 12.34 -25.05
N LYS A 116 -15.05 13.12 -25.34
CA LYS A 116 -16.33 12.54 -25.79
C LYS A 116 -16.14 11.77 -27.11
N ASP A 117 -15.41 12.36 -28.05
CA ASP A 117 -14.96 11.70 -29.27
C ASP A 117 -13.62 11.00 -29.03
N MET A 118 -13.69 9.69 -28.77
CA MET A 118 -12.49 8.88 -28.51
C MET A 118 -11.59 8.68 -29.73
N SER A 119 -12.01 9.06 -30.95
CA SER A 119 -11.09 9.09 -32.10
C SER A 119 -10.00 10.15 -31.97
N LYS A 120 -10.22 11.14 -31.09
CA LYS A 120 -9.31 12.26 -30.80
C LYS A 120 -8.47 12.05 -29.54
N ALA A 121 -8.53 10.87 -28.92
CA ALA A 121 -7.68 10.55 -27.79
C ALA A 121 -6.20 10.49 -28.23
N GLY A 122 -5.31 11.09 -27.43
CA GLY A 122 -3.88 11.17 -27.73
C GLY A 122 -3.08 9.91 -27.40
N GLY A 123 -3.76 8.81 -27.03
CA GLY A 123 -3.14 7.54 -26.70
C GLY A 123 -2.57 7.42 -25.28
N VAL A 124 -2.61 8.49 -24.48
CA VAL A 124 -2.10 8.49 -23.11
C VAL A 124 -3.23 8.31 -22.10
N LEU A 125 -3.08 7.29 -21.25
CA LEU A 125 -3.83 7.13 -20.01
C LEU A 125 -2.93 7.51 -18.83
N ARG A 126 -3.31 8.55 -18.10
CA ARG A 126 -2.67 8.94 -16.85
C ARG A 126 -3.51 8.44 -15.68
N TYR A 127 -2.96 7.51 -14.90
CA TYR A 127 -3.54 7.08 -13.64
C TYR A 127 -2.93 7.89 -12.50
N ASP A 128 -3.77 8.50 -11.66
CA ASP A 128 -3.32 9.19 -10.46
C ASP A 128 -3.95 8.53 -9.24
N ALA A 129 -3.11 7.96 -8.38
CA ALA A 129 -3.53 7.24 -7.19
C ALA A 129 -4.16 8.20 -6.16
N PRO A 130 -5.43 8.00 -5.75
CA PRO A 130 -6.07 8.81 -4.72
C PRO A 130 -5.31 8.73 -3.39
N ASN A 131 -5.14 9.86 -2.73
CA ASN A 131 -4.52 9.95 -1.41
C ASN A 131 -5.61 9.87 -0.32
N ARG A 132 -5.72 8.69 0.32
CA ARG A 132 -6.77 8.38 1.31
C ARG A 132 -8.18 8.62 0.74
N GLY A 133 -8.35 8.25 -0.52
CA GLY A 133 -9.56 8.42 -1.31
C GLY A 133 -9.75 9.80 -1.94
N ASN A 134 -8.88 10.78 -1.65
CA ASN A 134 -8.98 12.11 -2.24
C ASN A 134 -8.21 12.19 -3.56
N ILE A 135 -8.82 12.76 -4.59
CA ILE A 135 -8.15 13.10 -5.85
C ILE A 135 -7.41 14.42 -5.65
N LEU A 136 -6.08 14.40 -5.70
CA LEU A 136 -5.23 15.59 -5.46
C LEU A 136 -4.87 16.35 -6.73
N THR A 137 -5.01 15.71 -7.88
CA THR A 137 -4.40 16.14 -9.15
C THR A 137 -5.40 16.22 -10.30
N LEU A 138 -6.70 16.35 -9.97
CA LEU A 138 -7.74 16.57 -10.96
C LEU A 138 -7.44 17.87 -11.73
N PRO A 139 -7.20 17.84 -13.05
CA PRO A 139 -6.90 19.05 -13.79
C PRO A 139 -8.08 20.02 -13.70
N ASN A 140 -7.78 21.30 -13.47
CA ASN A 140 -8.78 22.35 -13.31
C ASN A 140 -8.40 23.60 -14.13
N PRO A 141 -8.71 23.62 -15.44
CA PRO A 141 -8.36 24.73 -16.33
C PRO A 141 -8.94 26.08 -15.91
N ALA A 142 -10.04 26.10 -15.15
CA ALA A 142 -10.62 27.35 -14.65
C ALA A 142 -9.74 28.00 -13.57
N ALA A 143 -9.13 27.20 -12.69
CA ALA A 143 -8.24 27.68 -11.64
C ALA A 143 -6.77 27.72 -12.07
N VAL A 144 -6.36 26.78 -12.92
CA VAL A 144 -4.99 26.61 -13.43
C VAL A 144 -5.07 26.50 -14.95
N PRO A 145 -5.07 27.62 -15.69
CA PRO A 145 -5.25 27.62 -17.15
C PRO A 145 -4.29 26.68 -17.91
N GLY A 146 -3.06 26.50 -17.39
CA GLY A 146 -2.08 25.59 -17.96
C GLY A 146 -2.50 24.11 -17.99
N ASP A 147 -3.46 23.69 -17.16
CA ASP A 147 -3.98 22.32 -17.16
C ASP A 147 -4.71 21.96 -18.45
N ALA A 148 -5.19 22.96 -19.21
CA ALA A 148 -5.83 22.74 -20.51
C ALA A 148 -4.94 21.96 -21.49
N VAL A 149 -3.62 22.06 -21.36
CA VAL A 149 -2.65 21.38 -22.23
C VAL A 149 -2.81 19.87 -22.25
N TYR A 150 -3.24 19.26 -21.12
CA TYR A 150 -3.48 17.82 -21.08
C TYR A 150 -4.68 17.43 -21.95
N PHE A 151 -5.75 18.23 -21.89
CA PHE A 151 -6.96 17.97 -22.63
C PHE A 151 -6.81 18.27 -24.12
N GLU A 152 -6.08 19.34 -24.47
CA GLU A 152 -5.70 19.70 -25.85
C GLU A 152 -4.84 18.61 -26.51
N ARG A 153 -4.10 17.83 -25.72
CA ARG A 153 -3.32 16.67 -26.18
C ARG A 153 -4.11 15.36 -26.19
N GLY A 154 -5.39 15.37 -25.82
CA GLY A 154 -6.23 14.16 -25.85
C GLY A 154 -5.95 13.18 -24.71
N TYR A 155 -5.37 13.62 -23.59
CA TYR A 155 -5.03 12.72 -22.48
C TYR A 155 -6.29 12.24 -21.76
N THR A 156 -6.29 10.97 -21.35
CA THR A 156 -7.32 10.43 -20.48
C THR A 156 -6.78 10.31 -19.06
N PHE A 157 -7.60 10.60 -18.05
CA PHE A 157 -7.21 10.54 -16.64
C PHE A 157 -8.06 9.53 -15.90
N LEU A 158 -7.43 8.62 -15.18
CA LEU A 158 -8.10 7.64 -14.33
C LEU A 158 -7.67 7.82 -12.88
N TYR A 159 -8.64 7.91 -11.99
CA TYR A 159 -8.46 7.87 -10.56
C TYR A 159 -9.21 6.65 -10.06
N SER A 160 -8.55 5.74 -9.37
CA SER A 160 -9.22 4.57 -8.82
C SER A 160 -8.69 4.24 -7.43
N ALA A 161 -9.62 3.93 -6.54
CA ALA A 161 -9.32 3.61 -5.16
C ALA A 161 -8.47 2.34 -5.05
N TRP A 162 -7.59 2.34 -4.04
CA TRP A 162 -6.72 1.20 -3.75
C TRP A 162 -6.61 0.95 -2.24
N GLN A 163 -6.98 1.91 -1.39
CA GLN A 163 -6.84 1.81 0.06
C GLN A 163 -8.15 1.34 0.72
N GLY A 164 -8.10 0.24 1.48
CA GLY A 164 -9.27 -0.50 1.97
C GLY A 164 -9.83 -0.10 3.35
N ASP A 165 -9.26 0.91 3.99
CA ASP A 165 -9.70 1.48 5.26
C ASP A 165 -10.13 2.95 5.15
N VAL A 166 -10.31 3.45 3.93
CA VAL A 166 -10.86 4.78 3.70
C VAL A 166 -12.38 4.74 3.90
N PRO A 167 -12.95 5.48 4.87
CA PRO A 167 -14.41 5.56 5.00
C PRO A 167 -15.01 6.43 3.88
N LYS A 168 -16.20 6.08 3.41
CA LYS A 168 -16.97 6.86 2.44
C LYS A 168 -17.61 8.09 3.10
N SER A 169 -16.77 9.04 3.54
CA SER A 169 -17.20 10.23 4.28
C SER A 169 -17.79 11.34 3.40
N SER A 170 -17.69 11.22 2.08
CA SER A 170 -18.33 12.12 1.11
C SER A 170 -18.53 11.40 -0.23
N PRO A 171 -19.43 11.90 -1.12
CA PRO A 171 -19.61 11.32 -2.45
C PRO A 171 -18.34 11.33 -3.31
N ALA A 172 -17.51 12.36 -3.18
CA ALA A 172 -16.28 12.54 -3.97
C ALA A 172 -15.12 11.64 -3.52
N ARG A 173 -15.16 11.11 -2.29
CA ARG A 173 -14.08 10.29 -1.75
C ARG A 173 -14.13 8.89 -2.35
N LEU A 174 -13.07 8.47 -3.03
CA LEU A 174 -12.97 7.15 -3.66
C LEU A 174 -12.58 6.09 -2.63
N THR A 175 -13.33 5.00 -2.58
CA THR A 175 -13.12 3.90 -1.61
C THR A 175 -12.90 2.56 -2.32
N ALA A 176 -12.15 1.68 -1.65
CA ALA A 176 -11.97 0.30 -2.08
C ALA A 176 -12.46 -0.64 -0.97
N THR A 177 -13.07 -1.74 -1.37
CA THR A 177 -13.40 -2.85 -0.46
C THR A 177 -12.39 -3.96 -0.67
N VAL A 178 -11.68 -4.32 0.39
CA VAL A 178 -10.75 -5.45 0.44
C VAL A 178 -11.30 -6.49 1.43
N PRO A 179 -11.00 -7.78 1.24
CA PRO A 179 -11.51 -8.82 2.12
C PRO A 179 -10.89 -8.73 3.52
N VAL A 180 -11.59 -9.27 4.50
CA VAL A 180 -11.11 -9.48 5.86
C VAL A 180 -10.68 -10.93 5.99
N ALA A 181 -9.42 -11.17 6.36
CA ALA A 181 -8.91 -12.52 6.55
C ALA A 181 -9.53 -13.18 7.79
N ARG A 182 -9.80 -14.48 7.69
CA ARG A 182 -10.42 -15.31 8.74
C ARG A 182 -9.61 -16.59 8.96
N ASN A 183 -9.75 -17.19 10.14
CA ASN A 183 -9.26 -18.54 10.38
C ASN A 183 -10.04 -19.54 9.50
N ALA A 184 -9.51 -20.76 9.34
CA ALA A 184 -10.15 -21.79 8.51
C ALA A 184 -11.55 -22.19 9.01
N ASP A 185 -11.81 -22.05 10.31
CA ASP A 185 -13.12 -22.28 10.94
C ASP A 185 -14.09 -21.09 10.83
N GLY A 186 -13.68 -20.00 10.16
CA GLY A 186 -14.45 -18.77 10.01
C GLY A 186 -14.30 -17.77 11.17
N SER A 187 -13.59 -18.12 12.24
CA SER A 187 -13.38 -17.22 13.38
C SER A 187 -12.44 -16.04 13.04
N SER A 188 -12.54 -14.98 13.84
CA SER A 188 -11.66 -13.81 13.73
C SER A 188 -10.20 -14.16 13.92
N ILE A 189 -9.33 -13.67 13.03
CA ILE A 189 -7.91 -13.59 13.30
C ILE A 189 -7.66 -12.44 14.26
N THR A 190 -6.91 -12.68 15.33
CA THR A 190 -6.49 -11.66 16.28
C THR A 190 -4.97 -11.50 16.27
N GLY A 191 -4.48 -10.35 16.74
CA GLY A 191 -3.05 -10.14 16.89
C GLY A 191 -2.70 -8.74 17.41
N PRO A 192 -1.42 -8.51 17.75
CA PRO A 192 -0.97 -7.24 18.29
C PRO A 192 -1.11 -6.14 17.24
N TYR A 193 -1.62 -4.99 17.68
CA TYR A 193 -1.71 -3.77 16.89
C TYR A 193 -1.24 -2.59 17.73
N ARG A 194 -0.46 -1.71 17.12
CA ARG A 194 0.07 -0.49 17.72
C ARG A 194 -0.43 0.70 16.93
N THR A 195 -1.02 1.67 17.62
CA THR A 195 -1.39 2.97 17.06
C THR A 195 -0.87 4.09 17.94
N GLU A 196 -0.53 5.20 17.30
CA GLU A 196 -0.23 6.44 17.99
C GLU A 196 -1.50 7.29 18.08
N LEU A 197 -1.67 8.00 19.20
CA LEU A 197 -2.73 9.00 19.40
C LEU A 197 -2.06 10.35 19.63
N VAL A 198 -2.36 11.31 18.78
CA VAL A 198 -1.69 12.61 18.73
C VAL A 198 -2.69 13.72 18.99
N PRO A 199 -2.97 14.05 20.26
CA PRO A 199 -3.88 15.13 20.61
C PRO A 199 -3.36 16.47 20.09
N THR A 200 -4.20 17.23 19.39
CA THR A 200 -3.90 18.61 18.96
C THR A 200 -4.41 19.66 19.97
N ALA A 201 -5.26 19.22 20.90
CA ALA A 201 -5.76 19.99 22.03
C ALA A 201 -6.03 19.04 23.21
N ALA A 202 -6.24 19.60 24.40
CA ALA A 202 -6.66 18.81 25.55
C ALA A 202 -8.04 18.19 25.29
N ALA A 203 -8.18 16.88 25.47
CA ALA A 203 -9.41 16.16 25.15
C ALA A 203 -9.66 14.99 26.11
N PRO A 204 -10.89 14.72 26.57
CA PRO A 204 -11.19 13.61 27.48
C PRO A 204 -11.04 12.23 26.80
N ALA A 205 -11.25 12.17 25.48
CA ALA A 205 -11.16 10.97 24.67
C ALA A 205 -10.51 11.23 23.31
N MET A 206 -9.97 10.18 22.70
CA MET A 206 -9.39 10.17 21.36
C MET A 206 -10.04 9.08 20.51
N ALA A 207 -10.42 9.40 19.28
CA ALA A 207 -10.88 8.41 18.31
C ALA A 207 -9.73 7.48 17.88
N LEU A 208 -10.09 6.27 17.45
CA LEU A 208 -9.18 5.30 16.86
C LEU A 208 -9.38 5.21 15.33
N PRO A 209 -8.29 5.11 14.54
CA PRO A 209 -6.93 5.45 14.95
C PRO A 209 -6.84 6.96 15.23
N GLY A 210 -5.78 7.40 15.91
CA GLY A 210 -5.63 8.79 16.36
C GLY A 210 -4.37 9.47 15.85
N GLY A 211 -3.71 8.91 14.84
CA GLY A 211 -2.47 9.46 14.30
C GLY A 211 -2.71 10.63 13.34
N VAL A 212 -1.65 11.39 13.08
CA VAL A 212 -1.66 12.63 12.27
C VAL A 212 -2.25 12.41 10.88
N PHE A 213 -2.05 11.20 10.35
CA PHE A 213 -2.26 10.90 8.95
C PHE A 213 -3.30 9.78 8.72
N ASP A 214 -3.56 8.95 9.72
CA ASP A 214 -4.54 7.88 9.65
C ASP A 214 -5.79 8.16 10.49
N GLY A 215 -5.83 9.23 11.30
CA GLY A 215 -6.91 9.53 12.25
C GLY A 215 -8.33 9.71 11.67
N THR A 216 -8.49 9.60 10.36
CA THR A 216 -9.79 9.61 9.65
C THR A 216 -10.06 8.31 8.88
N MET A 217 -9.21 7.29 9.05
CA MET A 217 -9.38 5.95 8.48
C MET A 217 -10.21 5.08 9.42
N THR A 218 -10.70 3.95 8.93
CA THR A 218 -11.40 2.96 9.75
C THR A 218 -10.39 2.18 10.60
N PRO A 219 -10.51 2.17 11.95
CA PRO A 219 -9.60 1.42 12.81
C PRO A 219 -9.78 -0.09 12.68
N TYR A 220 -8.79 -0.86 13.14
CA TYR A 220 -9.02 -2.24 13.54
C TYR A 220 -9.64 -2.27 14.92
N GLU A 221 -10.76 -2.97 15.06
CA GLU A 221 -11.41 -3.11 16.36
C GLU A 221 -10.54 -3.93 17.34
N PRO A 222 -10.56 -3.59 18.64
CA PRO A 222 -9.99 -4.46 19.66
C PRO A 222 -10.77 -5.78 19.75
N ALA A 223 -10.06 -6.87 20.04
CA ALA A 223 -10.65 -8.19 20.25
C ALA A 223 -11.50 -8.24 21.54
N GLY A 224 -11.18 -7.39 22.53
CA GLY A 224 -11.98 -7.16 23.73
C GLY A 224 -11.80 -5.74 24.25
N LEU A 225 -12.83 -5.22 24.94
CA LEU A 225 -12.79 -3.87 25.52
C LEU A 225 -12.17 -3.84 26.93
N ASP A 226 -11.92 -5.02 27.52
CA ASP A 226 -11.22 -5.15 28.80
C ASP A 226 -9.71 -4.94 28.60
N ASN A 227 -9.27 -3.72 28.93
CA ASN A 227 -7.88 -3.32 28.82
C ASN A 227 -6.96 -3.82 29.94
N THR A 228 -7.48 -4.64 30.87
CA THR A 228 -6.66 -5.31 31.89
C THR A 228 -6.06 -6.63 31.40
N GLN A 229 -6.52 -7.12 30.25
CA GLN A 229 -6.02 -8.34 29.63
C GLN A 229 -4.58 -8.17 29.12
N PRO A 230 -3.81 -9.28 28.97
CA PRO A 230 -2.50 -9.23 28.35
C PRO A 230 -2.54 -8.68 26.92
N GLY A 231 -1.50 -7.93 26.54
CA GLY A 231 -1.37 -7.33 25.20
C GLY A 231 -2.05 -5.97 25.04
N TYR A 232 -2.57 -5.39 26.13
CA TYR A 232 -3.13 -4.05 26.17
C TYR A 232 -2.24 -3.11 26.99
N SER A 233 -1.84 -1.99 26.42
CA SER A 233 -1.07 -0.97 27.14
C SER A 233 -1.26 0.40 26.52
N LEU A 234 -1.34 1.43 27.36
CA LEU A 234 -1.27 2.82 26.96
C LEU A 234 -0.03 3.44 27.59
N THR A 235 0.78 4.10 26.78
CA THR A 235 1.92 4.88 27.25
C THR A 235 1.86 6.29 26.69
N ARG A 236 2.59 7.21 27.32
CA ARG A 236 2.82 8.56 26.80
C ARG A 236 4.31 8.91 26.81
N ARG A 237 4.71 9.83 25.95
CA ARG A 237 6.06 10.42 25.91
C ARG A 237 6.01 11.79 25.25
N ARG A 238 6.95 12.68 25.58
CA ARG A 238 6.97 14.04 25.00
C ARG A 238 7.66 14.05 23.64
N ASN A 239 8.79 13.39 23.50
CA ASN A 239 9.47 13.15 22.23
C ASN A 239 9.54 11.64 21.92
N GLU A 240 9.75 11.30 20.65
CA GLU A 240 9.76 9.90 20.23
C GLU A 240 10.84 9.06 20.92
N THR A 241 12.00 9.65 21.19
CA THR A 241 13.15 8.99 21.83
C THR A 241 13.08 8.97 23.36
N ASP A 242 12.10 9.65 23.95
CA ASP A 242 11.96 9.68 25.42
C ASP A 242 11.47 8.31 25.93
N ALA A 243 11.79 8.01 27.19
CA ALA A 243 11.27 6.82 27.85
C ALA A 243 9.73 6.83 27.85
N ARG A 244 9.12 5.66 27.58
CA ARG A 244 7.66 5.50 27.64
C ARG A 244 7.20 5.57 29.10
N GLU A 245 6.31 6.51 29.40
CA GLU A 245 5.59 6.58 30.67
C GLU A 245 4.33 5.71 30.57
N ALA A 246 4.24 4.64 31.35
CA ALA A 246 3.06 3.79 31.37
C ALA A 246 1.87 4.49 32.04
N ILE A 247 0.70 4.41 31.42
CA ILE A 247 -0.57 4.85 32.00
C ILE A 247 -1.28 3.59 32.55
N PRO A 248 -1.60 3.55 33.86
CA PRO A 248 -2.24 2.38 34.47
C PRO A 248 -3.55 1.99 33.76
N ALA A 249 -3.84 0.70 33.65
CA ALA A 249 -5.09 0.21 33.03
C ALA A 249 -6.38 0.72 33.71
N ALA A 250 -6.29 1.13 34.98
CA ALA A 250 -7.39 1.74 35.73
C ALA A 250 -7.74 3.17 35.26
N ASP A 251 -6.86 3.82 34.50
CA ASP A 251 -6.99 5.22 34.10
C ASP A 251 -7.40 5.40 32.64
N TRP A 252 -7.53 4.33 31.86
CA TRP A 252 -8.05 4.41 30.50
C TRP A 252 -9.01 3.27 30.19
N LYS A 253 -9.90 3.48 29.22
CA LYS A 253 -10.89 2.50 28.73
C LYS A 253 -11.12 2.66 27.24
N PHE A 254 -11.45 1.57 26.55
CA PHE A 254 -12.05 1.64 25.22
C PHE A 254 -13.49 2.14 25.35
N ALA A 255 -13.63 3.47 25.30
CA ALA A 255 -14.86 4.17 25.57
C ALA A 255 -14.85 5.56 24.92
N ALA A 256 -16.04 6.10 24.68
CA ALA A 256 -16.26 7.51 24.43
C ALA A 256 -16.61 8.20 25.76
N CYS A 257 -15.99 9.34 26.04
CA CYS A 257 -16.31 10.15 27.22
C CYS A 257 -16.11 11.64 26.93
N ASP A 258 -16.74 12.48 27.75
CA ASP A 258 -16.66 13.93 27.70
C ASP A 258 -16.40 14.53 29.09
N THR A 259 -16.26 15.85 29.19
CA THR A 259 -16.05 16.55 30.46
C THR A 259 -17.35 16.88 31.21
N GLY A 260 -18.50 16.48 30.68
CA GLY A 260 -19.83 16.84 31.16
C GLY A 260 -20.64 15.62 31.59
N ALA A 261 -21.62 15.25 30.77
CA ALA A 261 -22.62 14.25 31.12
C ALA A 261 -22.10 12.80 31.08
N ASN A 262 -20.99 12.55 30.37
CA ASN A 262 -20.40 11.22 30.23
C ASN A 262 -18.92 11.22 30.63
N PRO A 263 -18.58 11.50 31.90
CA PRO A 263 -17.19 11.52 32.35
C PRO A 263 -16.59 10.10 32.37
N PHE A 264 -15.27 10.01 32.55
CA PHE A 264 -14.57 8.74 32.74
C PHE A 264 -15.31 7.84 33.77
N PRO A 265 -15.55 6.54 33.48
CA PRO A 265 -14.99 5.73 32.39
C PRO A 265 -15.68 5.84 31.03
N GLY A 266 -16.74 6.66 30.91
CA GLY A 266 -17.48 6.83 29.66
C GLY A 266 -18.38 5.66 29.27
N THR A 267 -18.83 5.68 28.01
CA THR A 267 -19.61 4.61 27.37
C THR A 267 -18.68 3.70 26.57
N PRO A 268 -18.68 2.37 26.78
CA PRO A 268 -17.84 1.44 26.03
C PRO A 268 -17.92 1.63 24.51
N SER A 269 -16.76 1.68 23.85
CA SER A 269 -16.66 1.91 22.41
C SER A 269 -15.36 1.31 21.84
N PRO A 270 -15.41 0.49 20.77
CA PRO A 270 -14.21 -0.06 20.13
C PRO A 270 -13.45 0.98 19.29
N ALA A 271 -14.03 2.16 19.06
CA ALA A 271 -13.49 3.19 18.16
C ALA A 271 -12.95 4.42 18.90
N SER A 272 -12.86 4.37 20.24
CA SER A 272 -12.43 5.50 21.06
C SER A 272 -11.68 5.03 22.30
N VAL A 273 -10.76 5.84 22.79
CA VAL A 273 -10.10 5.67 24.08
C VAL A 273 -10.46 6.85 24.98
N CYS A 274 -11.06 6.56 26.12
CA CYS A 274 -11.30 7.52 27.19
C CYS A 274 -10.16 7.46 28.20
N LEU A 275 -9.64 8.63 28.61
CA LEU A 275 -8.51 8.75 29.53
C LEU A 275 -8.91 9.60 30.76
N ARG A 276 -8.70 9.07 31.95
CA ARG A 276 -8.88 9.81 33.20
C ARG A 276 -7.94 11.01 33.22
N GLY A 277 -8.49 12.19 33.45
CA GLY A 277 -7.75 13.46 33.39
C GLY A 277 -7.49 13.97 31.96
N GLY A 278 -7.87 13.21 30.94
CA GLY A 278 -7.77 13.58 29.54
C GLY A 278 -6.38 13.41 28.91
N PHE A 279 -6.37 13.50 27.59
CA PHE A 279 -5.19 13.58 26.74
C PHE A 279 -4.64 15.00 26.75
N ASP A 280 -3.32 15.12 26.87
CA ASP A 280 -2.59 16.39 26.87
C ASP A 280 -1.82 16.54 25.54
N PRO A 281 -2.02 17.65 24.79
CA PRO A 281 -1.38 17.90 23.49
C PRO A 281 0.16 17.99 23.57
N GLN A 282 0.73 18.12 24.77
CA GLN A 282 2.17 18.08 24.96
C GLN A 282 2.77 16.69 24.77
N TYR A 283 1.96 15.62 24.84
CA TYR A 283 2.41 14.24 24.73
C TYR A 283 1.95 13.56 23.44
N LEU A 284 2.78 12.64 22.97
CA LEU A 284 2.39 11.56 22.07
C LEU A 284 1.97 10.36 22.92
N TYR A 285 0.84 9.75 22.58
CA TYR A 285 0.39 8.53 23.23
C TYR A 285 0.58 7.34 22.29
N GLU A 286 0.95 6.20 22.86
CA GLU A 286 1.07 4.94 22.14
C GLU A 286 0.17 3.91 22.79
N LEU A 287 -0.77 3.42 22.00
CA LEU A 287 -1.71 2.37 22.37
C LEU A 287 -1.30 1.08 21.68
N VAL A 288 -1.10 0.04 22.47
CA VAL A 288 -0.96 -1.35 22.00
C VAL A 288 -2.17 -2.12 22.47
N TYR A 289 -2.79 -2.89 21.58
CA TYR A 289 -3.92 -3.76 21.91
C TYR A 289 -3.96 -4.98 21.00
N VAL A 290 -4.72 -5.99 21.40
CA VAL A 290 -5.03 -7.13 20.53
C VAL A 290 -6.18 -6.72 19.61
N ALA A 291 -5.90 -6.50 18.34
CA ALA A 291 -6.90 -6.23 17.32
C ALA A 291 -7.51 -7.53 16.77
N LYS A 292 -8.64 -7.42 16.08
CA LYS A 292 -9.28 -8.51 15.32
C LYS A 292 -9.56 -8.09 13.88
N ASP A 293 -9.84 -9.07 13.04
CA ASP A 293 -10.38 -8.89 11.68
C ASP A 293 -9.42 -8.11 10.76
N PRO A 294 -8.19 -8.62 10.51
CA PRO A 294 -7.23 -7.97 9.65
C PRO A 294 -7.75 -7.90 8.20
N LYS A 295 -7.70 -6.71 7.63
CA LYS A 295 -7.96 -6.49 6.21
C LYS A 295 -6.78 -6.98 5.39
N VAL A 296 -7.03 -7.69 4.30
CA VAL A 296 -6.03 -8.11 3.31
C VAL A 296 -5.68 -6.90 2.44
N MET A 297 -5.06 -5.90 3.05
CA MET A 297 -4.90 -4.56 2.47
C MET A 297 -4.10 -4.56 1.16
N GLY A 298 -3.22 -5.55 0.95
CA GLY A 298 -2.45 -5.71 -0.29
C GLY A 298 -3.31 -6.02 -1.52
N VAL A 299 -4.54 -6.51 -1.35
CA VAL A 299 -5.54 -6.64 -2.44
C VAL A 299 -5.80 -5.30 -3.13
N GLY A 300 -5.66 -4.19 -2.40
CA GLY A 300 -5.73 -2.85 -2.96
C GLY A 300 -4.75 -2.58 -4.10
N LEU A 301 -3.52 -3.09 -4.00
CA LEU A 301 -2.52 -2.94 -5.08
C LEU A 301 -2.85 -3.84 -6.29
N ALA A 302 -3.45 -5.00 -6.05
CA ALA A 302 -3.95 -5.85 -7.12
C ALA A 302 -5.15 -5.21 -7.83
N ALA A 303 -6.08 -4.61 -7.07
CA ALA A 303 -7.21 -3.86 -7.60
C ALA A 303 -6.74 -2.70 -8.50
N LEU A 304 -5.67 -2.00 -8.11
CA LEU A 304 -5.00 -0.99 -8.93
C LEU A 304 -4.45 -1.59 -10.24
N ARG A 305 -3.64 -2.66 -10.14
CA ARG A 305 -3.06 -3.37 -11.30
C ARG A 305 -4.14 -3.78 -12.30
N ASP A 306 -5.21 -4.38 -11.81
CA ASP A 306 -6.23 -5.01 -12.63
C ASP A 306 -7.18 -3.95 -13.23
N THR A 307 -7.52 -2.90 -12.48
CA THR A 307 -8.30 -1.76 -12.98
C THR A 307 -7.56 -1.03 -14.10
N VAL A 308 -6.29 -0.67 -13.87
CA VAL A 308 -5.49 0.01 -14.91
C VAL A 308 -5.24 -0.91 -16.09
N GLY A 309 -4.97 -2.20 -15.84
CA GLY A 309 -4.82 -3.20 -16.89
C GLY A 309 -6.08 -3.36 -17.76
N PHE A 310 -7.27 -3.27 -17.18
CA PHE A 310 -8.53 -3.25 -17.90
C PHE A 310 -8.63 -2.03 -18.83
N PHE A 311 -8.55 -0.82 -18.26
CA PHE A 311 -8.70 0.43 -19.00
C PHE A 311 -7.61 0.61 -20.06
N ARG A 312 -6.40 0.07 -19.84
CA ARG A 312 -5.29 0.09 -20.79
C ARG A 312 -5.59 -0.62 -22.11
N GLY A 313 -6.30 -1.76 -22.10
CA GLY A 313 -6.32 -2.58 -23.31
C GLY A 313 -7.40 -3.65 -23.45
N ARG A 314 -8.26 -3.87 -22.46
CA ARG A 314 -9.39 -4.80 -22.63
C ARG A 314 -10.47 -4.13 -23.50
N ALA A 315 -11.10 -4.91 -24.37
CA ALA A 315 -12.21 -4.42 -25.19
C ALA A 315 -13.51 -4.29 -24.39
N ALA A 316 -13.78 -5.26 -23.52
CA ALA A 316 -14.95 -5.33 -22.66
C ALA A 316 -14.60 -6.04 -21.34
N ASP A 317 -15.48 -5.88 -20.36
CA ASP A 317 -15.40 -6.56 -19.08
C ASP A 317 -15.92 -8.01 -19.16
N ALA A 318 -15.99 -8.71 -18.02
CA ALA A 318 -16.37 -10.11 -17.98
C ALA A 318 -17.83 -10.40 -18.39
N ASP A 319 -18.70 -9.39 -18.41
CA ASP A 319 -20.10 -9.51 -18.81
C ASP A 319 -20.35 -8.84 -20.19
N GLY A 320 -19.28 -8.45 -20.90
CA GLY A 320 -19.35 -7.86 -22.23
C GLY A 320 -19.59 -6.35 -22.25
N ARG A 321 -19.55 -5.66 -21.10
CA ARG A 321 -19.64 -4.19 -21.06
C ARG A 321 -18.39 -3.59 -21.68
N ALA A 322 -18.57 -2.79 -22.72
CA ALA A 322 -17.46 -2.14 -23.41
C ALA A 322 -16.61 -1.28 -22.46
N ASN A 323 -15.29 -1.40 -22.58
CA ASN A 323 -14.33 -0.49 -21.96
C ASN A 323 -14.42 0.89 -22.66
N PRO A 324 -14.67 1.98 -21.93
CA PRO A 324 -14.73 3.34 -22.50
C PRO A 324 -13.47 3.80 -23.26
N LEU A 325 -12.32 3.14 -23.04
CA LEU A 325 -11.04 3.47 -23.64
C LEU A 325 -10.54 2.43 -24.67
N ALA A 326 -11.36 1.42 -25.00
CA ALA A 326 -10.97 0.29 -25.84
C ALA A 326 -10.29 0.73 -27.14
N GLY A 327 -9.12 0.16 -27.44
CA GLY A 327 -8.40 0.36 -28.69
C GLY A 327 -7.78 1.75 -28.89
N ARG A 328 -7.78 2.61 -27.87
CA ARG A 328 -7.24 3.98 -28.00
C ARG A 328 -5.95 4.24 -27.24
N ILE A 329 -5.64 3.46 -26.21
CA ILE A 329 -4.50 3.71 -25.33
C ILE A 329 -3.25 2.98 -25.83
N THR A 330 -2.15 3.72 -25.96
CA THR A 330 -0.81 3.22 -26.34
C THR A 330 0.21 3.37 -25.22
N HIS A 331 0.00 4.32 -24.31
CA HIS A 331 0.88 4.60 -23.18
C HIS A 331 0.08 4.80 -21.90
N VAL A 332 0.58 4.24 -20.80
CA VAL A 332 0.02 4.43 -19.46
C VAL A 332 1.08 4.95 -18.51
N ILE A 333 0.78 6.07 -17.86
CA ILE A 333 1.64 6.69 -16.85
C ILE A 333 0.90 6.64 -15.51
N GLY A 334 1.59 6.18 -14.47
CA GLY A 334 1.07 6.19 -13.09
C GLY A 334 1.70 7.32 -12.28
N GLN A 335 0.92 8.03 -11.49
CA GLN A 335 1.40 9.02 -10.53
C GLN A 335 0.78 8.80 -9.15
N GLY A 336 1.52 9.16 -8.12
CA GLY A 336 0.99 9.35 -6.77
C GLY A 336 1.68 10.51 -6.08
N THR A 337 1.02 11.12 -5.11
CA THR A 337 1.54 12.25 -4.34
C THR A 337 1.46 11.96 -2.84
N SER A 338 2.57 12.15 -2.12
CA SER A 338 2.68 11.89 -0.69
C SER A 338 2.42 10.41 -0.37
N GLN A 339 1.39 10.09 0.41
CA GLN A 339 1.01 8.72 0.75
C GLN A 339 0.74 7.84 -0.47
N SER A 340 0.07 8.39 -1.50
CA SER A 340 -0.15 7.63 -2.73
C SER A 340 1.11 7.56 -3.61
N GLY A 341 2.05 8.51 -3.46
CA GLY A 341 3.38 8.42 -4.07
C GLY A 341 4.20 7.26 -3.50
N ASN A 342 4.22 7.13 -2.16
CA ASN A 342 4.78 5.96 -1.49
C ASN A 342 4.09 4.67 -1.96
N ALA A 343 2.77 4.69 -2.17
CA ALA A 343 2.02 3.53 -2.66
C ALA A 343 2.44 3.13 -4.09
N MET A 344 2.67 4.08 -5.00
CA MET A 344 3.18 3.78 -6.34
C MET A 344 4.60 3.20 -6.32
N LYS A 345 5.44 3.65 -5.39
CA LYS A 345 6.77 3.06 -5.16
C LYS A 345 6.65 1.64 -4.59
N THR A 346 5.69 1.40 -3.70
CA THR A 346 5.42 0.08 -3.10
C THR A 346 4.82 -0.89 -4.12
N PHE A 347 3.92 -0.40 -4.96
CA PHE A 347 3.36 -1.13 -6.10
C PHE A 347 4.46 -1.69 -7.00
N LEU A 348 5.44 -0.85 -7.35
CA LEU A 348 6.61 -1.30 -8.12
C LEU A 348 7.48 -2.29 -7.32
N HIS A 349 7.79 -1.97 -6.06
CA HIS A 349 8.60 -2.83 -5.18
C HIS A 349 8.03 -4.24 -5.06
N LEU A 350 6.72 -4.36 -4.87
CA LEU A 350 6.02 -5.64 -4.72
C LEU A 350 5.73 -6.33 -6.05
N GLY A 351 6.13 -5.75 -7.19
CA GLY A 351 6.07 -6.39 -8.51
C GLY A 351 4.73 -6.25 -9.23
N PHE A 352 3.81 -5.42 -8.73
CA PHE A 352 2.48 -5.27 -9.31
C PHE A 352 2.47 -4.59 -10.68
N ASN A 353 3.61 -4.05 -11.15
CA ASN A 353 3.70 -3.54 -12.52
C ASN A 353 3.63 -4.66 -13.58
N GLN A 354 3.71 -5.93 -13.18
CA GLN A 354 3.39 -7.07 -14.05
C GLN A 354 1.88 -7.38 -13.99
N ARG A 355 1.19 -7.24 -15.14
CA ARG A 355 -0.19 -7.67 -15.35
C ARG A 355 -0.30 -9.20 -15.33
N LEU A 356 -1.52 -9.72 -15.15
CA LEU A 356 -1.77 -11.17 -15.14
C LEU A 356 -1.43 -11.87 -16.46
N ASP A 357 -1.46 -11.14 -17.59
CA ASP A 357 -1.02 -11.63 -18.91
C ASP A 357 0.50 -11.46 -19.15
N GLY A 358 1.25 -11.00 -18.14
CA GLY A 358 2.70 -10.81 -18.19
C GLY A 358 3.16 -9.44 -18.68
N GLY A 359 2.28 -8.60 -19.24
CA GLY A 359 2.66 -7.27 -19.72
C GLY A 359 2.81 -6.22 -18.62
N MET A 360 3.24 -5.01 -18.99
CA MET A 360 3.32 -3.89 -18.03
C MET A 360 1.95 -3.27 -17.74
N VAL A 361 1.75 -2.82 -16.50
CA VAL A 361 0.64 -1.92 -16.13
C VAL A 361 0.96 -0.49 -16.56
N PHE A 362 2.11 0.02 -16.11
CA PHE A 362 2.61 1.36 -16.40
C PHE A 362 3.88 1.31 -17.23
N ASP A 363 3.96 2.17 -18.24
CA ASP A 363 5.18 2.44 -19.02
C ASP A 363 6.07 3.46 -18.29
N GLY A 364 5.45 4.34 -17.49
CA GLY A 364 6.12 5.31 -16.65
C GLY A 364 5.44 5.44 -15.28
N ILE A 365 6.22 5.62 -14.21
CA ILE A 365 5.71 5.92 -12.87
C ILE A 365 6.39 7.18 -12.35
N TYR A 366 5.60 8.14 -11.86
CA TYR A 366 6.07 9.29 -11.10
C TYR A 366 5.59 9.20 -9.65
N ALA A 367 6.51 8.85 -8.75
CA ALA A 367 6.27 8.82 -7.32
C ALA A 367 6.68 10.18 -6.72
N HIS A 368 5.72 11.06 -6.45
CA HIS A 368 5.98 12.40 -5.95
C HIS A 368 5.82 12.47 -4.42
N VAL A 369 6.73 13.15 -3.71
CA VAL A 369 6.79 13.22 -2.24
C VAL A 369 6.84 11.80 -1.64
N ALA A 370 7.61 10.92 -2.29
CA ALA A 370 7.56 9.48 -2.08
C ALA A 370 8.87 8.94 -1.47
N ALA A 371 9.31 9.54 -0.37
CA ALA A 371 10.55 9.12 0.29
C ALA A 371 10.49 7.60 0.58
N ARG A 372 9.39 7.12 1.16
CA ARG A 372 9.25 5.81 1.80
C ARG A 372 8.36 4.82 1.04
N GLN A 373 8.13 3.67 1.64
CA GLN A 373 7.10 2.74 1.20
C GLN A 373 5.81 2.96 2.02
N THR A 374 4.70 2.43 1.51
CA THR A 374 3.42 2.39 2.20
C THR A 374 3.26 1.07 2.93
N ASN A 375 2.84 1.11 4.19
CA ASN A 375 2.49 -0.09 4.95
C ASN A 375 1.10 -0.61 4.53
N VAL A 376 1.05 -1.32 3.40
CA VAL A 376 -0.17 -1.84 2.78
C VAL A 376 -0.20 -3.37 2.70
N ASN A 377 0.91 -4.04 3.01
CA ASN A 377 1.05 -5.49 2.79
C ASN A 377 1.65 -6.22 4.00
N THR A 378 1.10 -5.91 5.17
CA THR A 378 1.35 -6.63 6.43
C THR A 378 -0.01 -6.95 7.08
N ARG A 379 -0.03 -7.89 8.02
CA ARG A 379 -1.22 -8.09 8.85
C ARG A 379 -1.47 -6.82 9.68
N PHE A 380 -2.73 -6.42 9.81
CA PHE A 380 -3.14 -5.14 10.41
C PHE A 380 -2.41 -3.92 9.83
N ALA A 381 -2.21 -3.91 8.49
CA ALA A 381 -1.57 -2.83 7.76
C ALA A 381 -2.27 -1.48 7.95
N VAL A 382 -1.47 -0.42 8.05
CA VAL A 382 -1.91 0.98 8.17
C VAL A 382 -1.23 1.82 7.08
N PRO A 383 -1.91 2.06 5.94
CA PRO A 383 -1.31 2.78 4.81
C PRO A 383 -1.03 4.26 5.10
N GLY A 384 -1.69 4.86 6.10
CA GLY A 384 -1.69 6.30 6.35
C GLY A 384 -0.41 6.88 6.96
N GLY A 385 0.27 6.16 7.85
CA GLY A 385 1.31 6.72 8.75
C GLY A 385 2.41 7.47 7.99
N GLY A 386 2.89 8.59 8.53
CA GLY A 386 3.70 9.62 7.87
C GLY A 386 5.20 9.40 7.84
N GLY A 387 5.76 8.73 8.84
CA GLY A 387 7.20 8.57 9.03
C GLY A 387 7.92 9.84 9.52
N GLY A 388 7.28 10.62 10.40
CA GLY A 388 7.83 11.87 10.91
C GLY A 388 8.84 11.69 12.04
N LEU A 389 9.44 12.82 12.46
CA LEU A 389 10.43 12.84 13.55
C LEU A 389 9.81 12.51 14.91
N ARG A 390 8.61 13.05 15.18
CA ARG A 390 7.88 12.88 16.44
C ARG A 390 6.87 11.74 16.39
N THR A 391 6.26 11.48 15.24
CA THR A 391 5.15 10.53 15.07
C THR A 391 5.42 9.61 13.90
N ASP A 392 4.86 8.40 13.93
CA ASP A 392 5.05 7.36 12.92
C ASP A 392 6.53 7.01 12.67
N HIS A 393 7.41 7.31 13.62
CA HIS A 393 8.86 7.16 13.46
C HIS A 393 9.26 5.70 13.22
N THR A 394 8.52 4.75 13.78
CA THR A 394 8.73 3.31 13.63
C THR A 394 7.75 2.66 12.65
N ALA A 395 7.04 3.46 11.84
CA ALA A 395 6.06 2.92 10.90
C ALA A 395 6.72 1.96 9.88
N PHE A 396 6.10 0.81 9.65
CA PHE A 396 6.63 -0.26 8.79
C PHE A 396 7.02 0.19 7.37
N GLY A 397 6.39 1.25 6.85
CA GLY A 397 6.74 1.85 5.56
C GLY A 397 8.19 2.35 5.46
N GLN A 398 8.87 2.52 6.60
CA GLN A 398 10.30 2.87 6.66
C GLN A 398 11.24 1.67 6.52
N MET A 399 10.76 0.45 6.79
CA MET A 399 11.61 -0.75 6.94
C MET A 399 11.96 -1.44 5.62
N ALA A 400 11.37 -1.00 4.52
CA ALA A 400 11.52 -1.62 3.20
C ALA A 400 12.66 -0.98 2.39
N PRO A 401 13.21 -1.70 1.38
CA PRO A 401 14.34 -1.22 0.60
C PRO A 401 14.12 0.16 0.01
N ARG A 402 15.12 1.03 0.21
CA ARG A 402 15.08 2.44 -0.21
C ARG A 402 15.80 2.65 -1.53
N GLY A 403 16.90 1.93 -1.76
CA GLY A 403 17.61 1.91 -3.04
C GLY A 403 16.74 1.37 -4.17
N LEU A 404 16.91 1.94 -5.37
CA LEU A 404 16.10 1.57 -6.53
C LEU A 404 16.64 0.34 -7.27
N ALA A 405 17.96 0.17 -7.33
CA ALA A 405 18.60 -0.87 -8.13
C ALA A 405 18.22 -2.30 -7.71
N ALA A 406 18.08 -3.19 -8.69
CA ALA A 406 17.65 -4.57 -8.45
C ALA A 406 18.63 -5.36 -7.56
N ASP A 407 19.91 -5.00 -7.61
CA ASP A 407 21.04 -5.55 -6.87
C ASP A 407 21.45 -4.68 -5.67
N TYR A 408 20.64 -3.68 -5.29
CA TYR A 408 20.90 -2.86 -4.11
C TYR A 408 21.09 -3.72 -2.85
N VAL A 409 22.09 -3.38 -2.04
CA VAL A 409 22.36 -4.00 -0.74
C VAL A 409 22.35 -2.92 0.33
N ASP A 410 21.53 -3.12 1.36
CA ASP A 410 21.57 -2.31 2.57
C ASP A 410 22.67 -2.85 3.51
N ALA A 411 23.75 -2.09 3.68
CA ALA A 411 24.89 -2.48 4.50
C ALA A 411 24.60 -2.53 6.01
N VAL A 412 23.51 -1.91 6.49
CA VAL A 412 23.14 -1.93 7.92
C VAL A 412 22.30 -3.18 8.22
N SER A 413 21.29 -3.45 7.39
CA SER A 413 20.39 -4.59 7.62
C SER A 413 20.83 -5.90 6.95
N GLY A 414 21.77 -5.83 6.00
CA GLY A 414 22.19 -6.97 5.17
C GLY A 414 21.15 -7.40 4.14
N ARG A 415 20.06 -6.63 3.97
CA ARG A 415 18.99 -6.95 3.01
C ARG A 415 19.42 -6.64 1.59
N GLU A 416 19.08 -7.54 0.69
CA GLU A 416 19.35 -7.39 -0.74
C GLU A 416 18.07 -7.16 -1.54
N GLY A 417 18.19 -6.43 -2.64
CA GLY A 417 17.13 -6.16 -3.59
C GLY A 417 16.44 -4.82 -3.35
N GLY A 418 16.62 -3.89 -4.29
CA GLY A 418 15.93 -2.61 -4.27
C GLY A 418 14.51 -2.68 -4.84
N VAL A 419 13.92 -1.49 -5.00
CA VAL A 419 12.56 -1.32 -5.53
C VAL A 419 12.36 -1.99 -6.88
N MET A 420 13.37 -2.01 -7.75
CA MET A 420 13.22 -2.57 -9.10
C MET A 420 13.48 -4.08 -9.21
N ARG A 421 13.87 -4.78 -8.14
CA ARG A 421 14.25 -6.21 -8.21
C ARG A 421 13.21 -7.08 -8.90
N ARG A 422 11.93 -6.94 -8.52
CA ARG A 422 10.84 -7.76 -9.08
C ARG A 422 10.51 -7.40 -10.52
N CYS A 423 10.46 -6.11 -10.87
CA CYS A 423 10.19 -5.68 -12.24
C CYS A 423 11.34 -6.05 -13.19
N SER A 424 12.59 -6.09 -12.70
CA SER A 424 13.73 -6.50 -13.52
C SER A 424 13.66 -7.97 -13.87
N ALA A 425 13.26 -8.82 -12.91
CA ALA A 425 13.10 -10.25 -13.14
C ALA A 425 11.98 -10.59 -14.13
N THR A 426 10.98 -9.73 -14.27
CA THR A 426 9.81 -9.96 -15.12
C THR A 426 9.81 -9.13 -16.41
N GLY A 427 10.83 -8.28 -16.62
CA GLY A 427 10.89 -7.38 -17.78
C GLY A 427 9.83 -6.28 -17.77
N THR A 428 9.33 -5.90 -16.59
CA THR A 428 8.23 -4.93 -16.44
C THR A 428 8.64 -3.64 -15.72
N CYS A 429 9.92 -3.27 -15.74
CA CYS A 429 10.34 -2.01 -15.13
C CYS A 429 9.89 -0.80 -15.96
N PRO A 430 9.17 0.17 -15.37
CA PRO A 430 8.78 1.38 -16.06
C PRO A 430 9.95 2.37 -16.13
N ARG A 431 9.79 3.45 -16.89
CA ARG A 431 10.55 4.68 -16.64
C ARG A 431 10.10 5.24 -15.29
N PHE A 432 11.02 5.46 -14.37
CA PHE A 432 10.69 5.82 -12.99
C PHE A 432 11.19 7.21 -12.65
N PHE A 433 10.30 8.03 -12.13
CA PHE A 433 10.59 9.36 -11.62
C PHE A 433 10.27 9.37 -10.13
N LEU A 434 11.20 9.87 -9.32
CA LEU A 434 11.00 10.15 -7.91
C LEU A 434 11.14 11.65 -7.70
N GLY A 435 10.07 12.30 -7.25
CA GLY A 435 10.10 13.71 -6.87
C GLY A 435 10.18 13.81 -5.36
N LEU A 436 11.19 14.51 -4.86
CA LEU A 436 11.35 14.85 -3.45
C LEU A 436 11.36 16.37 -3.32
N SER A 437 11.14 16.86 -2.10
CA SER A 437 11.25 18.25 -1.70
C SER A 437 12.02 18.34 -0.38
N GLY A 438 12.27 19.55 0.13
CA GLY A 438 12.93 19.74 1.43
C GLY A 438 12.27 18.97 2.58
N THR A 439 10.93 18.82 2.55
CA THR A 439 10.18 18.08 3.58
C THR A 439 10.62 16.63 3.69
N GLU A 440 10.92 15.98 2.57
CA GLU A 440 11.29 14.57 2.58
C GLU A 440 12.64 14.38 3.25
N PHE A 441 13.58 15.30 3.05
CA PHE A 441 14.90 15.25 3.70
C PHE A 441 14.82 15.57 5.19
N TRP A 442 14.09 16.63 5.56
CA TRP A 442 14.03 17.10 6.94
C TRP A 442 13.14 16.26 7.84
N GLN A 443 12.06 15.67 7.31
CA GLN A 443 11.03 15.01 8.12
C GLN A 443 10.83 13.53 7.77
N LEU A 444 10.95 13.14 6.49
CA LEU A 444 10.49 11.83 6.00
C LEU A 444 11.62 10.89 5.52
N GLN A 445 12.85 11.15 5.97
CA GLN A 445 14.04 10.35 5.68
C GLN A 445 14.28 10.19 4.17
N GLY A 446 14.42 11.27 3.41
CA GLY A 446 14.62 11.26 1.96
C GLY A 446 15.99 10.70 1.52
N SER A 447 17.03 10.88 2.33
CA SER A 447 18.43 10.56 2.02
C SER A 447 18.73 9.11 1.61
N PRO A 448 18.14 8.06 2.21
CA PRO A 448 18.51 6.65 1.96
C PRO A 448 18.26 6.11 0.54
N VAL A 449 17.60 6.87 -0.35
CA VAL A 449 17.51 6.51 -1.78
C VAL A 449 18.68 7.08 -2.59
N LEU A 450 19.39 8.09 -2.05
CA LEU A 450 20.44 8.84 -2.71
C LEU A 450 21.84 8.46 -2.25
N THR A 451 22.02 8.15 -0.96
CA THR A 451 23.33 7.87 -0.38
C THR A 451 23.38 6.52 0.32
N ASP A 452 24.60 5.99 0.49
CA ASP A 452 24.82 4.79 1.30
C ASP A 452 24.39 4.99 2.75
N ALA A 453 24.33 3.90 3.53
CA ALA A 453 23.76 3.93 4.87
C ALA A 453 24.53 4.84 5.86
N GLN A 454 25.79 5.18 5.53
CA GLN A 454 26.61 6.11 6.31
C GLN A 454 26.47 7.55 5.80
N GLY A 455 25.78 7.78 4.69
CA GLY A 455 25.65 9.08 4.04
C GLY A 455 26.96 9.60 3.43
N GLN A 456 27.92 8.71 3.15
CA GLN A 456 29.28 9.08 2.73
C GLN A 456 29.48 9.01 1.21
N ARG A 457 28.62 8.28 0.50
CA ARG A 457 28.72 8.11 -0.96
C ARG A 457 27.34 8.10 -1.60
N ASP A 458 27.27 8.67 -2.80
CA ASP A 458 26.07 8.60 -3.62
C ASP A 458 25.87 7.18 -4.18
N ILE A 459 24.62 6.72 -4.17
CA ILE A 459 24.20 5.47 -4.78
C ILE A 459 23.98 5.70 -6.28
N ALA A 460 24.57 4.83 -7.09
CA ALA A 460 24.30 4.78 -8.53
C ALA A 460 22.81 4.42 -8.78
N GLN A 461 22.11 5.28 -9.51
CA GLN A 461 20.71 5.08 -9.83
C GLN A 461 20.54 4.23 -11.10
N PRO A 462 19.50 3.38 -11.21
CA PRO A 462 19.20 2.63 -12.43
C PRO A 462 19.04 3.56 -13.65
N ALA A 463 19.44 3.08 -14.83
CA ALA A 463 19.40 3.89 -16.05
C ALA A 463 18.00 4.42 -16.41
N ASN A 464 16.94 3.68 -16.05
CA ASN A 464 15.54 4.03 -16.23
C ASN A 464 14.94 4.87 -15.08
N ALA A 465 15.73 5.26 -14.08
CA ALA A 465 15.29 6.06 -12.94
C ALA A 465 15.84 7.49 -13.01
N ARG A 466 15.03 8.48 -12.62
CA ARG A 466 15.43 9.87 -12.39
C ARG A 466 14.87 10.35 -11.06
N ILE A 467 15.69 11.07 -10.29
CA ILE A 467 15.30 11.64 -9.00
C ILE A 467 15.45 13.15 -9.12
N TYR A 468 14.40 13.87 -8.73
CA TYR A 468 14.33 15.33 -8.73
C TYR A 468 14.08 15.84 -7.32
N TYR A 469 14.67 16.99 -7.01
CA TYR A 469 14.49 17.76 -5.79
C TYR A 469 13.72 19.05 -6.09
#